data_AF-A0A7J2PY36-F1
#
_entry.id   AF-A0A7J2PY36-F1
#
_cell.length_a   1.000
_cell.length_b   1.000
_cell.length_c   1.000
_cell.angle_alpha   90.00
_cell.angle_beta   90.00
_cell.angle_gamma   90.00
#
_symmetry.space_group_name_H-M   'P 1'
#
loop_
_entity.id
_entity.type
_entity.pdbx_description
1 polymer ?
#
loop_
_entity_poly.entity_id
_entity_poly.type
_entity_poly.pdbx_seq_one_letter_code
_entity_poly.pdbx_strand_id
1 'polypeptide(L)'
;MDENSSTSRKEFSKSQKIVAGVFYVMIVAASLICLGGVIWTLADIFIRPTGKFDLFLDLNLGYQIAIIGGLLAGLFFLMVFFFGLFKKTSRSLIKFIYKRRELEDRYKNRTGVKIAAGGLLVSLIVIIIGIIFAIFWDLIDSGGSVSLLTLFGSTGPWVLVVGIGIFLAIGATLFMIYFWKNGYYLILKIMGALEKEE
;
A
#
# COMPACT_ATOMS: atom_id res chain seq x y z
N MET A 1 24.45 33.67 24.12
CA MET A 1 24.24 32.95 22.86
C MET A 1 23.77 31.57 23.25
N ASP A 2 22.46 31.42 23.47
CA ASP A 2 21.84 30.15 23.86
C ASP A 2 20.53 30.04 23.10
N GLU A 3 20.62 29.74 21.80
CA GLU A 3 19.47 29.30 21.03
C GLU A 3 19.15 27.86 21.43
N ASN A 4 18.26 27.78 22.40
CA ASN A 4 17.61 26.58 22.86
C ASN A 4 16.77 26.00 21.71
N SER A 5 17.41 25.18 20.88
CA SER A 5 16.81 24.39 19.80
C SER A 5 15.92 23.28 20.36
N SER A 6 14.85 23.70 21.02
CA SER A 6 13.71 22.88 21.38
C SER A 6 12.92 22.55 20.11
N THR A 7 13.53 21.70 19.27
CA THR A 7 12.77 20.86 18.35
C THR A 7 11.87 19.98 19.21
N SER A 8 10.67 20.51 19.49
CA SER A 8 9.58 19.81 20.15
C SER A 8 9.44 18.44 19.48
N ARG A 9 9.98 17.40 20.11
CA ARG A 9 9.65 16.01 19.81
C ARG A 9 8.16 15.91 20.16
N LYS A 10 7.29 16.26 19.22
CA LYS A 10 5.86 15.96 19.32
C LYS A 10 5.75 14.45 19.43
N GLU A 11 5.62 13.96 20.66
CA GLU A 11 5.40 12.55 20.91
C GLU A 11 4.07 12.16 20.28
N PHE A 12 4.14 11.37 19.22
CA PHE A 12 2.94 10.82 18.60
C PHE A 12 2.16 9.98 19.61
N SER A 13 0.84 10.19 19.66
CA SER A 13 -0.08 9.50 20.58
C SER A 13 0.03 7.98 20.42
N LYS A 14 -0.17 7.24 21.53
CA LYS A 14 -0.12 5.76 21.57
C LYS A 14 -1.03 5.15 20.48
N SER A 15 -2.23 5.70 20.27
CA SER A 15 -3.16 5.24 19.25
C SER A 15 -2.64 5.42 17.81
N GLN A 16 -1.87 6.48 17.55
CA GLN A 16 -1.29 6.73 16.22
C GLN A 16 -0.16 5.73 15.91
N LYS A 17 0.61 5.34 16.93
CA LYS A 17 1.63 4.28 16.82
C LYS A 17 0.99 2.92 16.55
N ILE A 18 -0.13 2.61 17.20
CA ILE A 18 -0.87 1.36 16.96
C ILE A 18 -1.41 1.32 15.53
N VAL A 19 -2.10 2.35 15.07
CA VAL A 19 -2.66 2.40 13.70
C VAL A 19 -1.56 2.28 12.64
N ALA A 20 -0.44 3.00 12.79
CA ALA A 20 0.69 2.86 11.87
C ALA A 20 1.35 1.47 11.93
N GLY A 21 1.34 0.83 13.10
CA GLY A 21 1.78 -0.54 13.28
C GLY A 21 0.91 -1.53 12.51
N VAL A 22 -0.42 -1.40 12.61
CA VAL A 22 -1.39 -2.24 11.87
C VAL A 22 -1.21 -2.07 10.36
N PHE A 23 -1.14 -0.84 9.86
CA PHE A 23 -0.90 -0.60 8.43
C PHE A 23 0.43 -1.19 7.97
N TYR A 24 1.48 -1.09 8.79
CA TYR A 24 2.75 -1.70 8.47
C TYR A 24 2.64 -3.23 8.35
N VAL A 25 2.01 -3.90 9.31
CA VAL A 25 1.82 -5.36 9.27
C VAL A 25 1.03 -5.77 8.04
N MET A 26 -0.03 -5.01 7.68
CA MET A 26 -0.79 -5.28 6.46
C MET A 26 0.06 -5.10 5.19
N ILE A 27 0.88 -4.04 5.11
CA ILE A 27 1.80 -3.82 3.97
C ILE A 27 2.80 -4.97 3.86
N VAL A 28 3.36 -5.42 4.98
CA VAL A 28 4.30 -6.55 5.02
C VAL A 28 3.62 -7.82 4.56
N ALA A 29 2.44 -8.14 5.09
CA ALA A 29 1.66 -9.30 4.68
C ALA A 29 1.33 -9.27 3.18
N ALA A 30 0.86 -8.13 2.67
CA ALA A 30 0.61 -7.94 1.24
C ALA A 30 1.89 -8.13 0.39
N SER A 31 3.03 -7.64 0.88
CA SER A 31 4.32 -7.79 0.20
C SER A 31 4.77 -9.25 0.16
N LEU A 32 4.56 -10.00 1.24
CA LEU A 32 4.82 -11.45 1.29
C LEU A 32 3.94 -12.22 0.31
N ILE A 33 2.64 -11.88 0.25
CA ILE A 33 1.69 -12.50 -0.69
C ILE A 33 2.11 -12.19 -2.13
N CYS A 34 2.50 -10.94 -2.44
CA CYS A 34 3.01 -10.59 -3.77
C CYS A 34 4.28 -11.35 -4.13
N LEU A 35 5.28 -11.40 -3.24
CA LEU A 35 6.52 -12.15 -3.50
C LEU A 35 6.27 -13.64 -3.68
N GLY A 36 5.44 -14.23 -2.82
CA GLY A 36 5.03 -15.63 -2.94
C GLY A 36 4.27 -15.89 -4.25
N GLY A 37 3.35 -14.99 -4.61
CA GLY A 37 2.60 -15.04 -5.87
C GLY A 37 3.51 -14.93 -7.10
N VAL A 38 4.54 -14.08 -7.07
CA VAL A 38 5.54 -13.97 -8.15
C VAL A 38 6.30 -15.29 -8.29
N ILE A 39 6.83 -15.83 -7.18
CA ILE A 39 7.58 -17.09 -7.19
C ILE A 39 6.68 -18.23 -7.69
N TRP A 40 5.42 -18.29 -7.25
CA TRP A 40 4.49 -19.32 -7.68
C TRP A 40 4.09 -19.20 -9.15
N THR A 41 3.88 -17.98 -9.63
CA THR A 41 3.60 -17.69 -11.05
C THR A 41 4.80 -18.08 -11.92
N LEU A 42 6.02 -17.75 -11.50
CA LEU A 42 7.23 -18.19 -12.18
C LEU A 42 7.31 -19.73 -12.20
N ALA A 43 7.00 -20.40 -11.09
CA ALA A 43 6.96 -21.86 -11.06
C ALA A 43 5.90 -22.45 -11.99
N ASP A 44 4.73 -21.81 -12.14
CA ASP A 44 3.70 -22.22 -13.11
C ASP A 44 4.19 -22.09 -14.56
N ILE A 45 4.90 -21.00 -14.88
CA ILE A 45 5.40 -20.73 -16.24
C ILE A 45 6.54 -21.69 -16.61
N PHE A 46 7.48 -21.96 -15.70
CA PHE A 46 8.70 -22.70 -16.03
C PHE A 46 8.62 -24.22 -15.83
N ILE A 47 7.80 -24.72 -14.91
CA ILE A 47 7.84 -26.14 -14.49
C ILE A 47 6.64 -26.95 -15.02
N ARG A 48 5.43 -26.40 -14.87
CA ARG A 48 4.11 -26.84 -15.37
C ARG A 48 3.02 -26.41 -14.36
N PRO A 49 1.74 -26.28 -14.79
CA PRO A 49 0.64 -25.89 -13.91
C PRO A 49 0.27 -26.94 -12.83
N THR A 50 0.59 -28.21 -13.08
CA THR A 50 0.21 -29.36 -12.23
C THR A 50 1.36 -30.36 -12.09
N GLY A 51 1.44 -31.07 -10.97
CA GLY A 51 2.47 -32.09 -10.72
C GLY A 51 3.79 -31.55 -10.13
N LYS A 52 3.83 -30.28 -9.69
CA LYS A 52 5.02 -29.69 -9.06
C LYS A 52 5.47 -30.44 -7.81
N PHE A 53 4.51 -30.96 -7.05
CA PHE A 53 4.79 -31.75 -5.85
C PHE A 53 5.38 -33.12 -6.19
N ASP A 54 4.91 -33.76 -7.26
CA ASP A 54 5.46 -35.03 -7.73
C ASP A 54 6.90 -34.85 -8.25
N LEU A 55 7.16 -33.77 -9.00
CA LEU A 55 8.53 -33.38 -9.39
C LEU A 55 9.43 -33.09 -8.20
N PHE A 56 8.88 -32.53 -7.11
CA PHE A 56 9.64 -32.32 -5.88
C PHE A 56 9.98 -33.65 -5.19
N LEU A 57 9.03 -34.59 -5.14
CA LEU A 57 9.23 -35.90 -4.54
C LEU A 57 10.20 -36.79 -5.34
N ASP A 58 10.29 -36.58 -6.65
CA ASP A 58 11.23 -37.31 -7.53
C ASP A 58 12.68 -36.78 -7.43
N LEU A 59 12.90 -35.60 -6.82
CA LEU A 59 14.24 -35.08 -6.59
C LEU A 59 14.99 -35.89 -5.53
N ASN A 60 16.32 -35.96 -5.67
CA ASN A 60 17.20 -36.51 -4.64
C ASN A 60 16.95 -35.78 -3.30
N LEU A 61 16.95 -36.54 -2.20
CA LEU A 61 16.74 -36.08 -0.83
C LEU A 61 17.59 -34.85 -0.49
N GLY A 62 18.82 -34.78 -1.00
CA GLY A 62 19.69 -33.59 -0.85
C GLY A 62 19.10 -32.31 -1.46
N TYR A 63 18.51 -32.39 -2.66
CA TYR A 63 17.84 -31.25 -3.30
C TYR A 63 16.54 -30.88 -2.59
N GLN A 64 15.78 -31.86 -2.10
CA GLN A 64 14.57 -31.59 -1.31
C GLN A 64 14.88 -30.79 -0.04
N ILE A 65 15.90 -31.21 0.71
CA ILE A 65 16.37 -30.49 1.90
C ILE A 65 16.89 -29.09 1.53
N ALA A 66 17.64 -28.96 0.44
CA ALA A 66 18.15 -27.66 0.00
C ALA A 66 17.03 -26.68 -0.36
N ILE A 67 15.97 -27.14 -1.04
CA ILE A 67 14.81 -26.31 -1.40
C ILE A 67 14.04 -25.88 -0.14
N ILE A 68 13.71 -26.82 0.75
CA ILE A 68 13.00 -26.51 2.01
C ILE A 68 13.84 -25.59 2.89
N GLY A 69 15.12 -25.90 3.06
CA GLY A 69 16.06 -25.11 3.85
C GLY A 69 16.27 -23.71 3.29
N GLY A 70 16.41 -23.58 1.97
CA GLY A 70 16.49 -22.30 1.29
C GLY A 70 15.23 -21.45 1.45
N LEU A 71 14.04 -22.08 1.36
CA LEU A 71 12.76 -21.41 1.57
C LEU A 71 12.60 -20.93 3.02
N LEU A 72 12.95 -21.76 4.01
CA LEU A 72 12.95 -21.37 5.43
C LEU A 72 13.95 -20.25 5.71
N ALA A 73 15.17 -20.36 5.19
CA ALA A 73 16.20 -19.35 5.37
C ALA A 73 15.79 -18.01 4.73
N GLY A 74 15.21 -18.04 3.53
CA GLY A 74 14.66 -16.87 2.86
C GLY A 74 13.54 -16.22 3.66
N LEU A 75 12.59 -17.02 4.18
CA LEU A 75 11.50 -16.53 5.03
C LEU A 75 12.03 -15.89 6.32
N PHE A 76 13.02 -16.50 6.95
CA PHE A 76 13.65 -15.98 8.17
C PHE A 76 14.36 -14.65 7.89
N PHE A 77 15.17 -14.57 6.82
CA PHE A 77 15.83 -13.33 6.42
C PHE A 77 14.82 -12.23 6.14
N LEU A 78 13.72 -12.57 5.47
CA LEU A 78 12.65 -11.65 5.14
C LEU A 78 11.93 -11.13 6.39
N MET A 79 11.68 -11.97 7.40
CA MET A 79 11.17 -11.51 8.70
C MET A 79 12.11 -10.54 9.39
N VAL A 80 13.42 -10.85 9.44
CA VAL A 80 14.43 -9.98 10.06
C VAL A 80 14.50 -8.63 9.33
N PHE A 81 14.46 -8.66 8.00
CA PHE A 81 14.44 -7.46 7.17
C PHE A 81 13.21 -6.58 7.46
N PHE A 82 12.02 -7.18 7.53
CA PHE A 82 10.80 -6.46 7.93
C PHE A 82 10.89 -5.93 9.37
N PHE A 83 11.35 -6.72 10.33
CA PHE A 83 11.49 -6.23 11.71
C PHE A 83 12.44 -5.03 11.81
N GLY A 84 13.54 -5.04 11.05
CA GLY A 84 14.47 -3.91 10.94
C GLY A 84 13.81 -2.67 10.30
N LEU A 85 13.04 -2.87 9.22
CA LEU A 85 12.30 -1.79 8.55
C LEU A 85 11.16 -1.24 9.41
N PHE A 86 10.51 -2.05 10.25
CA PHE A 86 9.36 -1.64 11.06
C PHE A 86 9.62 -0.36 11.85
N LYS A 87 10.75 -0.29 12.55
CA LYS A 87 11.07 0.84 13.44
C LYS A 87 11.30 2.15 12.67
N LYS A 88 11.84 2.06 11.45
CA LYS A 88 12.12 3.20 10.56
C LYS A 88 10.87 3.61 9.78
N THR A 89 10.17 2.65 9.20
CA THR A 89 9.00 2.85 8.34
C THR A 89 7.77 3.29 9.13
N SER A 90 7.50 2.73 10.31
CA SER A 90 6.38 3.18 11.16
C SER A 90 6.52 4.66 11.55
N ARG A 91 7.73 5.10 11.94
CA ARG A 91 8.01 6.52 12.23
C ARG A 91 7.86 7.39 10.99
N SER A 92 8.29 6.90 9.83
CA SER A 92 8.14 7.62 8.55
C SER A 92 6.67 7.76 8.15
N LEU A 93 5.88 6.67 8.25
CA LEU A 93 4.43 6.64 8.01
C LEU A 93 3.69 7.58 8.93
N ILE A 94 4.00 7.58 10.24
CA ILE A 94 3.37 8.50 11.18
C ILE A 94 3.70 9.95 10.82
N LYS A 95 4.97 10.26 10.49
CA LYS A 95 5.34 11.60 9.99
C LYS A 95 4.57 11.94 8.71
N PHE A 96 4.44 11.02 7.76
CA PHE A 96 3.74 11.26 6.51
C PHE A 96 2.23 11.51 6.71
N ILE A 97 1.56 10.68 7.50
CA ILE A 97 0.12 10.74 7.78
C ILE A 97 -0.24 11.93 8.69
N TYR A 98 0.62 12.27 9.65
CA TYR A 98 0.33 13.24 10.71
C TYR A 98 1.17 14.52 10.64
N LYS A 99 1.89 14.79 9.54
CA LYS A 99 2.55 16.09 9.36
C LYS A 99 1.48 17.19 9.33
N ARG A 100 1.24 17.82 10.49
CA ARG A 100 0.43 19.04 10.56
C ARG A 100 1.10 20.08 9.67
N ARG A 101 0.50 20.40 8.53
CA ARG A 101 0.76 21.67 7.86
C ARG A 101 -0.09 22.71 8.57
N GLU A 102 0.55 23.76 9.07
CA GLU A 102 -0.14 24.86 9.71
C GLU A 102 -1.04 25.53 8.67
N LEU A 103 -2.33 25.57 8.97
CA LEU A 103 -3.30 26.32 8.20
C LEU A 103 -3.07 27.80 8.50
N GLU A 104 -2.95 28.61 7.46
CA GLU A 104 -2.90 30.06 7.59
C GLU A 104 -4.15 30.52 8.36
N ASP A 105 -3.98 31.17 9.52
CA ASP A 105 -5.08 31.50 10.45
C ASP A 105 -6.20 32.32 9.79
N ARG A 106 -5.93 32.97 8.64
CA ARG A 106 -6.93 33.70 7.83
C ARG A 106 -8.08 32.83 7.28
N TYR A 107 -7.87 31.54 7.03
CA TYR A 107 -8.91 30.66 6.45
C TYR A 107 -9.61 29.76 7.47
N LYS A 108 -9.23 29.88 8.75
CA LYS A 108 -9.69 29.01 9.84
C LYS A 108 -11.17 29.20 10.19
N ASN A 109 -11.73 30.38 9.93
CA ASN A 109 -13.07 30.79 10.39
C ASN A 109 -14.19 30.74 9.34
N ARG A 110 -13.92 30.51 8.04
CA ARG A 110 -14.99 30.40 7.04
C ARG A 110 -15.51 28.97 6.93
N THR A 111 -16.62 28.67 7.61
CA THR A 111 -17.26 27.35 7.63
C THR A 111 -17.72 26.88 6.24
N GLY A 112 -18.22 27.80 5.42
CA GLY A 112 -18.68 27.50 4.05
C GLY A 112 -17.58 27.02 3.11
N VAL A 113 -16.39 27.63 3.19
CA VAL A 113 -15.21 27.18 2.44
C VAL A 113 -14.81 25.77 2.88
N LYS A 114 -15.01 25.43 4.17
CA LYS A 114 -14.69 24.07 4.64
C LYS A 114 -15.58 23.01 4.01
N ILE A 115 -16.86 23.32 3.86
CA ILE A 115 -17.87 22.42 3.30
C ILE A 115 -17.63 22.24 1.81
N ALA A 116 -17.38 23.33 1.07
CA ALA A 116 -17.04 23.26 -0.35
C ALA A 116 -15.76 22.45 -0.60
N ALA A 117 -14.71 22.70 0.18
CA ALA A 117 -13.47 21.93 0.11
C ALA A 117 -13.70 20.45 0.47
N GLY A 118 -14.50 20.16 1.50
CA GLY A 118 -14.87 18.79 1.86
C GLY A 118 -15.62 18.06 0.75
N GLY A 119 -16.59 18.72 0.12
CA GLY A 119 -17.36 18.17 -1.01
C GLY A 119 -16.47 17.82 -2.21
N LEU A 120 -15.57 18.73 -2.60
CA LEU A 120 -14.62 18.50 -3.69
C LEU A 120 -13.65 17.34 -3.37
N LEU A 121 -13.27 17.21 -2.11
CA LEU A 121 -12.39 16.14 -1.64
C LEU A 121 -13.08 14.78 -1.71
N VAL A 122 -14.36 14.70 -1.33
CA VAL A 122 -15.18 13.49 -1.45
C VAL A 122 -15.39 13.11 -2.92
N SER A 123 -15.70 14.06 -3.81
CA SER A 123 -15.89 13.74 -5.24
C SER A 123 -14.62 13.17 -5.87
N LEU A 124 -13.45 13.71 -5.51
CA LEU A 124 -12.17 13.24 -6.03
C LEU A 124 -11.85 11.81 -5.54
N ILE A 125 -12.20 11.50 -4.29
CA ILE A 125 -12.09 10.14 -3.74
C ILE A 125 -12.96 9.16 -4.53
N VAL A 126 -14.22 9.52 -4.80
CA VAL A 126 -15.15 8.66 -5.55
C VAL A 126 -14.64 8.38 -6.96
N ILE A 127 -14.08 9.40 -7.64
CA ILE A 127 -13.47 9.23 -8.97
C ILE A 127 -12.32 8.23 -8.92
N ILE A 128 -11.41 8.36 -7.95
CA ILE A 128 -10.25 7.44 -7.82
C ILE A 128 -10.72 6.00 -7.58
N ILE A 129 -11.71 5.80 -6.69
CA ILE A 129 -12.26 4.46 -6.43
C ILE A 129 -12.93 3.90 -7.71
N GLY A 130 -13.69 4.74 -8.42
CA GLY A 130 -14.35 4.35 -9.67
C GLY A 130 -13.36 3.90 -10.73
N ILE A 131 -12.25 4.61 -10.91
CA ILE A 131 -11.17 4.23 -11.84
C ILE A 131 -10.55 2.90 -11.43
N ILE A 132 -10.27 2.69 -10.14
CA ILE A 132 -9.73 1.42 -9.65
C ILE A 132 -10.70 0.27 -9.96
N PHE A 133 -12.00 0.45 -9.68
CA PHE A 133 -13.01 -0.56 -9.98
C PHE A 133 -13.14 -0.83 -11.49
N ALA A 134 -13.11 0.21 -12.32
CA ALA A 134 -13.15 0.06 -13.77
C ALA A 134 -11.96 -0.76 -14.29
N ILE A 135 -10.75 -0.49 -13.81
CA ILE A 135 -9.57 -1.28 -14.17
C ILE A 135 -9.73 -2.74 -13.73
N PHE A 136 -10.21 -2.99 -12.51
CA PHE A 136 -10.48 -4.36 -12.04
C PHE A 136 -11.55 -5.06 -12.87
N TRP A 137 -12.59 -4.35 -13.30
CA TRP A 137 -13.65 -4.91 -14.13
C TRP A 137 -13.14 -5.24 -15.53
N ASP A 138 -12.40 -4.33 -16.17
CA ASP A 138 -11.77 -4.55 -17.48
C ASP A 138 -10.78 -5.72 -17.45
N LEU A 139 -10.07 -5.91 -16.33
CA LEU A 139 -9.18 -7.04 -16.11
C LEU A 139 -9.93 -8.39 -15.99
N ILE A 140 -11.20 -8.39 -15.60
CA ILE A 140 -12.03 -9.60 -15.43
C ILE A 140 -12.86 -9.89 -16.69
N ASP A 141 -13.39 -8.86 -17.34
CA ASP A 141 -14.42 -8.94 -18.41
C ASP A 141 -13.84 -8.88 -19.83
N SER A 142 -12.51 -8.97 -19.98
CA SER A 142 -11.85 -8.80 -21.28
C SER A 142 -12.02 -10.01 -22.22
N GLY A 143 -13.12 -9.99 -22.97
CA GLY A 143 -13.39 -10.81 -24.17
C GLY A 143 -12.52 -10.46 -25.40
N GLY A 144 -11.28 -10.01 -25.22
CA GLY A 144 -10.32 -9.65 -26.27
C GLY A 144 -9.05 -10.52 -26.26
N SER A 145 -8.35 -10.58 -27.39
CA SER A 145 -7.28 -11.51 -27.82
C SER A 145 -6.05 -11.72 -26.91
N VAL A 146 -5.97 -11.03 -25.76
CA VAL A 146 -5.00 -11.32 -24.69
C VAL A 146 -5.79 -11.47 -23.39
N SER A 147 -6.58 -12.53 -23.31
CA SER A 147 -7.48 -12.74 -22.18
C SER A 147 -6.68 -13.21 -20.97
N LEU A 148 -6.64 -12.45 -19.88
CA LEU A 148 -6.04 -12.88 -18.60
C LEU A 148 -6.67 -14.19 -18.09
N LEU A 149 -7.87 -14.53 -18.55
CA LEU A 149 -8.53 -15.83 -18.38
C LEU A 149 -7.69 -17.03 -18.84
N THR A 150 -6.82 -16.88 -19.83
CA THR A 150 -5.87 -17.94 -20.25
C THR A 150 -4.66 -18.04 -19.32
N LEU A 151 -4.28 -16.94 -18.67
CA LEU A 151 -3.28 -16.93 -17.57
C LEU A 151 -3.88 -17.46 -16.25
N PHE A 152 -5.18 -17.23 -16.01
CA PHE A 152 -5.94 -17.75 -14.87
C PHE A 152 -6.23 -19.25 -14.91
N GLY A 153 -5.78 -19.97 -15.95
CA GLY A 153 -5.77 -21.44 -15.98
C GLY A 153 -4.80 -22.07 -14.97
N SER A 154 -3.94 -21.26 -14.33
CA SER A 154 -3.03 -21.69 -13.26
C SER A 154 -3.25 -20.90 -11.97
N THR A 155 -2.88 -21.49 -10.83
CA THR A 155 -3.15 -20.94 -9.50
C THR A 155 -2.23 -19.77 -9.14
N GLY A 156 -1.05 -19.65 -9.75
CA GLY A 156 -0.07 -18.60 -9.45
C GLY A 156 -0.51 -17.19 -9.78
N PRO A 157 -0.95 -16.92 -11.02
CA PRO A 157 -1.48 -15.61 -11.41
C PRO A 157 -2.62 -15.15 -10.51
N TRP A 158 -3.47 -16.05 -10.02
CA TRP A 158 -4.51 -15.73 -9.04
C TRP A 158 -3.95 -15.21 -7.71
N VAL A 159 -2.95 -15.90 -7.14
CA VAL A 159 -2.29 -15.48 -5.89
C VAL A 159 -1.63 -14.11 -6.07
N LEU A 160 -1.02 -13.86 -7.23
CA LEU A 160 -0.38 -12.59 -7.56
C LEU A 160 -1.41 -11.45 -7.69
N VAL A 161 -2.52 -11.68 -8.39
CA VAL A 161 -3.61 -10.68 -8.54
C VAL A 161 -4.23 -10.33 -7.20
N VAL A 162 -4.50 -11.33 -6.35
CA VAL A 162 -5.00 -11.10 -4.99
C VAL A 162 -4.00 -10.30 -4.16
N GLY A 163 -2.70 -10.63 -4.24
CA GLY A 163 -1.65 -9.89 -3.56
C GLY A 163 -1.60 -8.41 -3.98
N ILE A 164 -1.60 -8.15 -5.29
CA ILE A 164 -1.61 -6.80 -5.84
C ILE A 164 -2.88 -6.05 -5.43
N GLY A 165 -4.05 -6.71 -5.47
CA GLY A 165 -5.32 -6.12 -5.05
C GLY A 165 -5.33 -5.70 -3.58
N ILE A 166 -4.82 -6.55 -2.68
CA ILE A 166 -4.67 -6.21 -1.26
C ILE A 166 -3.70 -5.02 -1.10
N PHE A 167 -2.60 -5.02 -1.85
CA PHE A 167 -1.62 -3.92 -1.80
C PHE A 167 -2.23 -2.58 -2.26
N LEU A 168 -2.99 -2.60 -3.36
CA LEU A 168 -3.71 -1.44 -3.87
C LEU A 168 -4.79 -0.96 -2.89
N ALA A 169 -5.55 -1.86 -2.27
CA ALA A 169 -6.57 -1.50 -1.28
C ALA A 169 -5.95 -0.82 -0.05
N ILE A 170 -4.81 -1.34 0.45
CA ILE A 170 -4.07 -0.71 1.56
C ILE A 170 -3.55 0.67 1.14
N GLY A 171 -2.96 0.77 -0.06
CA GLY A 171 -2.48 2.01 -0.64
C GLY A 171 -3.58 3.07 -0.77
N ALA A 172 -4.75 2.68 -1.29
CA ALA A 172 -5.92 3.53 -1.42
C ALA A 172 -6.45 4.00 -0.06
N THR A 173 -6.48 3.11 0.94
CA THR A 173 -6.90 3.46 2.31
C THR A 173 -5.94 4.47 2.94
N LEU A 174 -4.62 4.26 2.80
CA LEU A 174 -3.61 5.20 3.28
C LEU A 174 -3.70 6.54 2.55
N PHE A 175 -3.90 6.50 1.24
CA PHE A 175 -4.10 7.68 0.42
C PHE A 175 -5.32 8.47 0.88
N MET A 176 -6.47 7.82 1.11
CA MET A 176 -7.66 8.47 1.66
C MET A 176 -7.39 9.13 3.01
N ILE A 177 -6.76 8.44 3.96
CA ILE A 177 -6.46 9.01 5.28
C ILE A 177 -5.54 10.23 5.16
N TYR A 178 -4.54 10.14 4.29
CA TYR A 178 -3.64 11.25 3.99
C TYR A 178 -4.39 12.42 3.36
N PHE A 179 -5.21 12.15 2.35
CA PHE A 179 -5.96 13.15 1.60
C PHE A 179 -7.02 13.82 2.48
N TRP A 180 -7.66 13.09 3.39
CA TRP A 180 -8.61 13.65 4.34
C TRP A 180 -7.95 14.63 5.32
N LYS A 181 -6.75 14.30 5.80
CA LYS A 181 -6.03 15.16 6.76
C LYS A 181 -5.31 16.34 6.12
N ASN A 182 -4.77 16.17 4.91
CA ASN A 182 -3.94 17.17 4.24
C ASN A 182 -4.63 17.87 3.06
N GLY A 183 -5.63 17.25 2.44
CA GLY A 183 -6.34 17.78 1.28
C GLY A 183 -7.10 19.07 1.60
N TYR A 184 -7.56 19.22 2.85
CA TYR A 184 -8.16 20.46 3.33
C TYR A 184 -7.22 21.68 3.16
N TYR A 185 -5.94 21.51 3.51
CA TYR A 185 -4.91 22.54 3.33
C TYR A 185 -4.61 22.80 1.85
N LEU A 186 -4.59 21.74 1.03
CA LEU A 186 -4.26 21.82 -0.40
C LEU A 186 -5.33 22.62 -1.15
N ILE A 187 -6.61 22.38 -0.84
CA ILE A 187 -7.73 23.11 -1.45
C ILE A 187 -7.73 24.58 -1.01
N LEU A 188 -7.51 24.86 0.29
CA LEU A 188 -7.39 26.24 0.77
C LEU A 188 -6.23 26.99 0.12
N LYS A 189 -5.10 26.31 -0.12
CA LYS A 189 -3.95 26.92 -0.81
C LYS A 189 -4.27 27.26 -2.26
N ILE A 190 -5.01 26.40 -2.97
CA ILE A 190 -5.45 26.67 -4.35
C ILE A 190 -6.43 27.85 -4.35
N MET A 191 -7.42 27.84 -3.46
CA MET A 191 -8.42 28.90 -3.38
C MET A 191 -7.81 30.26 -3.03
N GLY A 192 -6.87 30.30 -2.09
CA GLY A 192 -6.16 31.52 -1.73
C GLY A 192 -5.09 31.98 -2.74
N ALA A 193 -4.71 31.12 -3.70
CA ALA A 193 -3.91 31.53 -4.85
C ALA A 193 -4.81 32.22 -5.89
N LEU A 194 -6.00 31.68 -6.14
CA LEU A 194 -6.99 32.25 -7.05
C LEU A 194 -7.49 33.63 -6.57
N GLU A 195 -7.74 33.78 -5.27
CA GLU A 195 -8.20 35.06 -4.66
C GLU A 195 -7.10 36.13 -4.58
N LYS A 196 -5.83 35.79 -4.89
CA LYS A 196 -4.70 36.74 -4.99
C LYS A 196 -4.41 37.20 -6.42
N GLU A 197 -4.98 36.51 -7.40
CA GLU A 197 -4.86 36.86 -8.82
C GLU A 197 -5.99 37.80 -9.29
N GLU A 198 -7.03 38.00 -8.48
CA GLU A 198 -8.01 39.10 -8.58
C GLU A 198 -7.57 40.31 -7.75
#